data_AF-A0A6H1C6J4-F1
#
_entry.id   AF-A0A6H1C6J4-F1
#
_cell.length_a   1.000
_cell.length_b   1.000
_cell.length_c   1.000
_cell.angle_alpha   90.00
_cell.angle_beta   90.00
_cell.angle_gamma   90.00
#
_symmetry.space_group_name_H-M   'P 1'
#
loop_
_entity.id
_entity.type
_entity.pdbx_description
1 polymer ?
#
loop_
_entity_poly.entity_id
_entity_poly.type
_entity_poly.pdbx_seq_one_letter_code
_entity_poly.pdbx_strand_id
1 'polypeptide(L)'
;MAVSERAFTANDQFSPLFKQMWWLVLIRGILAVLFGVVALVWPGITVWALVVVFGIYAIVDGVVLVYHSIRDRARLDGWGWWLAMGLVSIAAGIVALVWPAATALVVLYIIAFYAILFGVTGIIGALSFRKVPNSGWGWSLFAGILAVLLGVVLLIFPGSGIISLIWLLGIYAILFGVLLIVLSFQIRKVAKAAGLV
;
A
#
# COMPACT_ATOMS: atom_id res chain seq x y z
N MET A 1 23.48 12.44 49.49
CA MET A 1 23.18 11.28 48.62
C MET A 1 21.70 10.96 48.73
N ALA A 2 20.88 11.46 47.80
CA ALA A 2 19.47 11.10 47.68
C ALA A 2 19.19 10.94 46.19
N VAL A 3 19.69 9.83 45.63
CA VAL A 3 19.30 9.37 44.31
C VAL A 3 17.93 8.72 44.49
N SER A 4 16.88 9.54 44.51
CA SER A 4 15.52 9.03 44.41
C SER A 4 15.36 8.45 43.01
N GLU A 5 15.17 7.14 42.95
CA GLU A 5 14.76 6.36 41.79
C GLU A 5 13.57 7.05 41.11
N ARG A 6 13.85 7.84 40.07
CA ARG A 6 12.82 8.17 39.09
C ARG A 6 12.58 6.88 38.33
N ALA A 7 11.62 6.10 38.80
CA ALA A 7 10.91 5.15 37.95
C ALA A 7 10.34 5.98 36.80
N PHE A 8 11.10 6.06 35.72
CA PHE A 8 10.68 6.62 34.45
C PHE A 8 9.64 5.65 33.91
N THR A 9 8.40 5.78 34.41
CA THR A 9 7.33 4.87 34.03
C THR A 9 7.06 5.10 32.55
N ALA A 10 7.20 4.04 31.74
CA ALA A 10 6.95 4.09 30.30
C ALA A 10 5.58 4.73 29.98
N ASN A 11 4.63 4.69 30.93
CA ASN A 11 3.31 5.27 30.86
C ASN A 11 3.30 6.80 30.60
N ASP A 12 4.29 7.55 31.09
CA ASP A 12 4.33 9.01 30.96
C ASP A 12 4.75 9.47 29.55
N GLN A 13 5.53 8.66 28.81
CA GLN A 13 5.94 9.00 27.44
C GLN A 13 4.85 8.74 26.39
N PHE A 14 3.98 7.74 26.59
CA PHE A 14 2.98 7.34 25.59
C PHE A 14 1.64 8.08 25.70
N SER A 15 1.35 8.71 26.84
CA SER A 15 0.09 9.42 27.10
C SER A 15 -0.22 10.61 26.16
N PRO A 16 0.75 11.46 25.72
CA PRO A 16 0.45 12.51 24.74
C PRO A 16 0.30 11.99 23.30
N LEU A 17 0.92 10.85 22.95
CA LEU A 17 0.83 10.25 21.61
C LEU A 17 -0.57 9.67 21.35
N PHE A 18 -1.15 8.96 22.32
CA PHE A 18 -2.51 8.41 22.21
C PHE A 18 -3.60 9.50 22.09
N LYS A 19 -3.38 10.67 22.69
CA LYS A 19 -4.29 11.84 22.66
C LYS A 19 -4.57 12.35 21.24
N GLN A 20 -3.60 12.25 20.33
CA GLN A 20 -3.71 12.75 18.95
C GLN A 20 -4.03 11.67 17.90
N MET A 21 -3.77 10.40 18.20
CA MET A 21 -3.86 9.34 17.20
C MET A 21 -5.30 8.95 16.83
N TRP A 22 -6.29 9.08 17.73
CA TRP A 22 -7.67 8.63 17.44
C TRP A 22 -8.31 9.43 16.28
N TRP A 23 -8.07 10.74 16.21
CA TRP A 23 -8.60 11.60 15.15
C TRP A 23 -7.92 11.33 13.81
N LEU A 24 -6.62 11.03 13.80
CA LEU A 24 -5.89 10.62 12.59
C LEU A 24 -6.43 9.31 12.02
N VAL A 25 -6.73 8.34 12.90
CA VAL A 25 -7.35 7.06 12.50
C VAL A 25 -8.75 7.28 11.95
N LEU A 26 -9.55 8.15 12.57
CA LEU A 26 -10.89 8.50 12.10
C LEU A 26 -10.85 9.16 10.71
N ILE A 27 -10.01 10.18 10.51
CA ILE A 27 -9.85 10.84 9.20
C ILE A 27 -9.42 9.82 8.15
N ARG A 28 -8.41 8.99 8.44
CA ARG A 28 -7.97 7.93 7.51
C ARG A 28 -9.10 6.98 7.14
N GLY A 29 -9.92 6.58 8.11
CA GLY A 29 -11.08 5.74 7.88
C GLY A 29 -12.12 6.40 6.97
N ILE A 30 -12.49 7.65 7.25
CA ILE A 30 -13.43 8.42 6.42
C ILE A 30 -12.90 8.58 5.00
N LEU A 31 -11.63 8.98 4.85
CA LEU A 31 -10.99 9.14 3.53
C LEU A 31 -10.94 7.81 2.77
N ALA A 32 -10.67 6.69 3.44
CA ALA A 32 -10.66 5.38 2.82
C ALA A 32 -12.06 4.96 2.33
N VAL A 33 -13.11 5.21 3.11
CA VAL A 33 -14.50 4.97 2.68
C VAL A 33 -14.85 5.83 1.48
N LEU A 34 -14.57 7.14 1.53
CA LEU A 34 -14.84 8.05 0.42
C LEU A 34 -14.09 7.64 -0.85
N PHE A 35 -12.81 7.32 -0.73
CA PHE A 35 -12.01 6.79 -1.83
C PHE A 35 -12.64 5.53 -2.42
N GLY A 36 -13.06 4.59 -1.57
CA GLY A 36 -13.67 3.35 -2.03
C GLY A 36 -15.02 3.57 -2.71
N VAL A 37 -15.84 4.50 -2.23
CA VAL A 37 -17.10 4.88 -2.90
C VAL A 37 -16.82 5.49 -4.27
N VAL A 38 -15.87 6.42 -4.37
CA VAL A 38 -15.49 7.03 -5.67
C VAL A 38 -14.94 5.96 -6.62
N ALA A 39 -14.12 5.03 -6.14
CA ALA A 39 -13.60 3.91 -6.91
C ALA A 39 -14.70 3.01 -7.50
N LEU A 40 -15.77 2.76 -6.75
CA LEU A 40 -16.89 1.95 -7.21
C LEU A 40 -17.78 2.69 -8.22
N VAL A 41 -18.09 3.95 -7.94
CA VAL A 41 -19.03 4.73 -8.75
C VAL A 41 -18.36 5.21 -10.03
N TRP A 42 -17.12 5.72 -9.97
CA TRP A 42 -16.39 6.31 -11.08
C TRP A 42 -15.00 5.69 -11.27
N PRO A 43 -14.91 4.41 -11.67
CA PRO A 43 -13.63 3.70 -11.76
C PRO A 43 -12.65 4.37 -12.74
N GLY A 44 -13.14 4.92 -13.87
CA GLY A 44 -12.28 5.61 -14.84
C GLY A 44 -11.60 6.86 -14.26
N ILE A 45 -12.33 7.67 -13.49
CA ILE A 45 -11.78 8.86 -12.83
C ILE A 45 -10.78 8.44 -11.75
N THR A 46 -11.10 7.38 -10.99
CA THR A 46 -10.19 6.85 -9.97
C THR A 46 -8.87 6.37 -10.57
N VAL A 47 -8.91 5.61 -11.67
CA VAL A 47 -7.68 5.17 -12.37
C VAL A 47 -6.85 6.38 -12.80
N TRP A 48 -7.49 7.35 -13.46
CA TRP A 48 -6.80 8.55 -13.93
C TRP A 48 -6.17 9.32 -12.77
N ALA A 49 -6.91 9.53 -11.68
CA ALA A 49 -6.40 10.21 -10.49
C ALA A 49 -5.22 9.46 -9.85
N LEU A 50 -5.30 8.13 -9.74
CA LEU A 50 -4.21 7.31 -9.21
C LEU A 50 -2.95 7.41 -10.08
N VAL A 51 -3.10 7.40 -11.40
CA VAL A 51 -1.96 7.54 -12.33
C VAL A 51 -1.34 8.94 -12.24
N VAL A 52 -2.16 9.99 -12.11
CA VAL A 52 -1.65 11.37 -11.92
C VAL A 52 -0.90 11.50 -10.61
N VAL A 53 -1.47 11.02 -9.50
CA VAL A 53 -0.81 11.04 -8.19
C VAL A 53 0.50 10.25 -8.23
N PHE A 54 0.49 9.08 -8.86
CA PHE A 54 1.70 8.28 -9.06
C PHE A 54 2.75 9.02 -9.89
N GLY A 55 2.36 9.66 -11.00
CA GLY A 55 3.28 10.41 -11.85
C GLY A 55 3.94 11.59 -11.13
N ILE A 56 3.16 12.36 -10.37
CA ILE A 56 3.68 13.45 -9.53
C ILE A 56 4.63 12.89 -8.48
N TYR A 57 4.23 11.82 -7.78
CA TYR A 57 5.06 11.18 -6.77
C TYR A 57 6.40 10.70 -7.35
N ALA A 58 6.38 10.03 -8.51
CA ALA A 58 7.59 9.53 -9.17
C ALA A 58 8.55 10.67 -9.58
N ILE A 59 8.01 11.81 -10.05
CA ILE A 59 8.83 12.99 -10.34
C ILE A 59 9.47 13.53 -9.05
N VAL A 60 8.69 13.71 -7.99
CA VAL A 60 9.21 14.24 -6.72
C VAL A 60 10.27 13.31 -6.13
N ASP A 61 9.98 12.01 -6.08
CA ASP A 61 10.91 10.98 -5.63
C ASP A 61 12.21 10.99 -6.44
N GLY A 62 12.10 11.00 -7.78
CA GLY A 62 13.26 11.05 -8.65
C GLY A 62 14.09 12.32 -8.47
N VAL A 63 13.46 13.48 -8.28
CA VAL A 63 14.16 14.75 -7.98
C VAL A 63 14.90 14.66 -6.65
N VAL A 64 14.27 14.10 -5.61
CA VAL A 64 14.91 13.90 -4.30
C VAL A 64 16.10 12.94 -4.42
N LEU A 65 15.95 11.86 -5.17
CA LEU A 65 17.01 10.87 -5.40
C LEU A 65 18.20 11.47 -6.16
N VAL A 66 17.93 12.24 -7.22
CA VAL A 66 18.95 12.99 -7.97
C VAL A 66 19.66 13.96 -7.04
N TYR A 67 18.92 14.74 -6.24
CA TYR A 67 19.48 15.70 -5.30
C TYR A 67 20.42 15.03 -4.28
N HIS A 68 19.98 13.96 -3.61
CA HIS A 68 20.81 13.23 -2.65
C HIS A 68 22.02 12.55 -3.32
N SER A 69 21.84 11.95 -4.50
CA SER A 69 22.93 11.27 -5.21
C SER A 69 24.08 12.22 -5.57
N ILE A 70 23.77 13.47 -5.94
CA ILE A 70 24.78 14.50 -6.27
C ILE A 70 25.41 15.05 -4.99
N ARG A 71 24.60 15.32 -3.96
CA ARG A 71 25.07 15.93 -2.70
C ARG A 71 26.01 15.00 -1.93
N ASP A 72 25.67 13.72 -1.85
CA ASP A 72 26.41 12.73 -1.06
C ASP A 72 27.34 11.86 -1.92
N ARG A 73 27.64 12.30 -3.15
CA ARG A 73 28.49 11.57 -4.12
C ARG A 73 29.85 11.11 -3.59
N ALA A 74 30.42 11.83 -2.62
CA ALA A 74 31.72 11.51 -2.02
C ALA A 74 31.64 10.44 -0.91
N ARG A 75 30.43 10.11 -0.45
CA ARG A 75 30.14 9.12 0.60
C ARG A 75 29.36 7.90 0.08
N LEU A 76 28.81 7.98 -1.12
CA LEU A 76 27.99 6.95 -1.74
C LEU A 76 28.84 6.11 -2.71
N ASP A 77 29.13 4.87 -2.33
CA ASP A 77 29.58 3.87 -3.30
C ASP A 77 28.47 3.61 -4.32
N GLY A 78 28.78 3.73 -5.61
CA GLY A 78 27.80 3.56 -6.68
C GLY A 78 26.85 4.75 -6.89
N TRP A 79 27.25 5.99 -6.54
CA TRP A 79 26.43 7.21 -6.71
C TRP A 79 25.77 7.36 -8.09
N GLY A 80 26.48 6.95 -9.15
CA GLY A 80 25.98 7.01 -10.53
C GLY A 80 24.75 6.13 -10.78
N TRP A 81 24.62 5.00 -10.07
CA TRP A 81 23.44 4.13 -10.14
C TRP A 81 22.21 4.81 -9.52
N TRP A 82 22.39 5.45 -8.36
CA TRP A 82 21.32 6.21 -7.70
C TRP A 82 20.87 7.42 -8.54
N LEU A 83 21.82 8.11 -9.17
CA LEU A 83 21.50 9.18 -10.12
C LEU A 83 20.67 8.65 -11.30
N ALA A 84 21.11 7.54 -11.91
CA ALA A 84 20.40 6.92 -13.02
C ALA A 84 18.98 6.48 -12.62
N MET A 85 18.80 5.86 -11.45
CA MET A 85 17.47 5.52 -10.94
C MET A 85 16.59 6.74 -10.73
N GLY A 86 17.15 7.84 -10.22
CA GLY A 86 16.40 9.10 -10.04
C GLY A 86 15.92 9.68 -11.37
N LEU A 87 16.80 9.69 -12.38
CA LEU A 87 16.43 10.13 -13.74
C LEU A 87 15.37 9.23 -14.38
N VAL A 88 15.49 7.91 -14.20
CA VAL A 88 14.48 6.95 -14.67
C VAL A 88 13.14 7.18 -13.96
N SER A 89 13.15 7.47 -12.66
CA SER A 89 11.93 7.77 -11.89
C SER A 89 11.24 9.05 -12.40
N ILE A 90 12.00 10.11 -12.66
CA ILE A 90 11.48 11.34 -13.29
C ILE A 90 10.87 11.04 -14.67
N ALA A 91 11.61 10.32 -15.52
CA ALA A 91 11.14 9.96 -16.85
C ALA A 91 9.85 9.12 -16.80
N ALA A 92 9.79 8.13 -15.90
CA ALA A 92 8.61 7.31 -15.68
C ALA A 92 7.42 8.15 -15.21
N GLY A 93 7.64 9.11 -14.32
CA GLY A 93 6.60 10.03 -13.88
C GLY A 93 6.08 10.95 -14.99
N ILE A 94 6.97 11.46 -15.85
CA ILE A 94 6.56 12.25 -17.04
C ILE A 94 5.73 11.38 -17.99
N VAL A 95 6.18 10.16 -18.29
CA VAL A 95 5.44 9.21 -19.14
C VAL A 95 4.06 8.92 -18.54
N ALA A 96 3.96 8.75 -17.23
CA ALA A 96 2.70 8.54 -16.53
C ALA A 96 1.70 9.69 -16.71
N LEU A 97 2.18 10.93 -16.72
CA LEU A 97 1.33 12.11 -16.90
C LEU A 97 0.95 12.34 -18.36
N VAL A 98 1.86 12.06 -19.30
CA VAL A 98 1.63 12.27 -20.74
C VAL A 98 0.75 11.16 -21.33
N TRP A 99 0.94 9.91 -20.90
CA TRP A 99 0.16 8.76 -21.36
C TRP A 99 -0.49 7.98 -20.21
N PRO A 100 -1.49 8.55 -19.51
CA PRO A 100 -2.08 7.91 -18.32
C PRO A 100 -2.68 6.53 -18.59
N ALA A 101 -3.30 6.35 -19.76
CA ALA A 101 -3.89 5.07 -20.16
C ALA A 101 -2.84 3.97 -20.37
N ALA A 102 -1.70 4.31 -20.98
CA ALA A 102 -0.60 3.36 -21.19
C ALA A 102 0.02 2.96 -19.85
N THR A 103 0.22 3.92 -18.94
CA THR A 103 0.75 3.64 -17.61
C THR A 103 -0.19 2.78 -16.78
N ALA A 104 -1.51 3.00 -16.85
CA ALA A 104 -2.47 2.13 -16.20
C ALA A 104 -2.37 0.67 -16.71
N LEU A 105 -2.17 0.47 -18.02
CA LEU A 105 -1.96 -0.85 -18.61
C LEU A 105 -0.64 -1.48 -18.14
N VAL A 106 0.46 -0.72 -18.11
CA VAL A 106 1.75 -1.21 -17.62
C VAL A 106 1.63 -1.68 -16.17
N VAL A 107 0.99 -0.88 -15.31
CA VAL A 107 0.74 -1.25 -13.91
C VAL A 107 -0.12 -2.50 -13.83
N LEU A 108 -1.16 -2.62 -14.66
CA LEU A 108 -1.97 -3.84 -14.72
C LEU A 108 -1.14 -5.06 -15.11
N TYR A 109 -0.26 -4.96 -16.12
CA TYR A 109 0.56 -6.08 -16.54
C TYR A 109 1.57 -6.50 -15.47
N ILE A 110 2.13 -5.53 -14.75
CA ILE A 110 2.97 -5.80 -13.58
C ILE A 110 2.16 -6.56 -12.53
N ILE A 111 0.96 -6.10 -12.18
CA ILE A 111 0.08 -6.77 -11.21
C ILE A 111 -0.28 -8.19 -11.68
N ALA A 112 -0.61 -8.36 -12.96
CA ALA A 112 -0.95 -9.66 -13.55
C ALA A 112 0.23 -10.63 -13.46
N PHE A 113 1.43 -10.18 -13.82
CA PHE A 113 2.65 -10.98 -13.71
C PHE A 113 2.94 -11.38 -12.25
N TYR A 114 2.85 -10.43 -11.31
CA TYR A 114 3.01 -10.73 -9.89
C TYR A 114 1.95 -11.71 -9.39
N ALA A 115 0.69 -11.57 -9.79
CA ALA A 115 -0.38 -12.50 -9.42
C ALA A 115 -0.09 -13.94 -9.89
N ILE A 116 0.44 -14.10 -11.11
CA ILE A 116 0.87 -15.40 -11.62
C ILE A 116 2.06 -15.92 -10.81
N LEU A 117 3.09 -15.10 -10.58
CA LEU A 117 4.29 -15.51 -9.84
C LEU A 117 3.96 -15.93 -8.40
N PHE A 118 3.19 -15.12 -7.68
CA PHE A 118 2.71 -15.44 -6.33
C PHE A 118 1.79 -16.66 -6.33
N GLY A 119 0.94 -16.80 -7.34
CA GLY A 119 0.07 -17.96 -7.48
C GLY A 119 0.86 -19.26 -7.67
N VAL A 120 1.84 -19.27 -8.59
CA VAL A 120 2.71 -20.42 -8.87
C VAL A 120 3.55 -20.77 -7.64
N THR A 121 4.22 -19.79 -7.03
CA THR A 121 5.02 -20.02 -5.82
C THR A 121 4.16 -20.46 -4.64
N GLY A 122 2.94 -19.93 -4.50
CA GLY A 122 1.96 -20.35 -3.50
C GLY A 122 1.47 -21.78 -3.72
N ILE A 123 1.25 -22.20 -4.97
CA ILE A 123 0.92 -23.60 -5.31
C ILE A 123 2.09 -24.50 -4.93
N ILE A 124 3.31 -24.19 -5.35
CA ILE A 124 4.51 -24.99 -5.02
C ILE A 124 4.70 -25.08 -3.50
N GLY A 125 4.59 -23.94 -2.81
CA GLY A 125 4.69 -23.84 -1.36
C GLY A 125 3.61 -24.66 -0.68
N ALA A 126 2.36 -24.59 -1.15
CA ALA A 126 1.31 -25.47 -0.70
C ALA A 126 1.79 -26.91 -0.86
N LEU A 127 2.02 -27.43 -2.08
CA LEU A 127 2.39 -28.83 -2.32
C LEU A 127 3.48 -29.37 -1.35
N SER A 128 4.46 -28.54 -0.98
CA SER A 128 5.51 -28.86 0.01
C SER A 128 5.00 -29.10 1.45
N PHE A 129 3.97 -28.39 1.91
CA PHE A 129 3.40 -28.53 3.26
C PHE A 129 2.24 -29.53 3.36
N ARG A 130 1.99 -30.34 2.30
CA ARG A 130 0.88 -31.31 2.27
C ARG A 130 0.94 -32.36 3.39
N LYS A 131 2.14 -32.69 3.85
CA LYS A 131 2.37 -33.71 4.89
C LYS A 131 2.30 -33.16 6.32
N VAL A 132 2.17 -31.84 6.49
CA VAL A 132 2.10 -31.20 7.80
C VAL A 132 0.63 -31.16 8.25
N PRO A 133 0.28 -31.77 9.40
CA PRO A 133 -1.08 -31.69 9.94
C PRO A 133 -1.50 -30.24 10.21
N ASN A 134 -2.75 -29.88 9.92
CA ASN A 134 -3.32 -28.53 10.10
C ASN A 134 -2.59 -27.40 9.35
N SER A 135 -1.81 -27.70 8.30
CA SER A 135 -1.08 -26.68 7.54
C SER A 135 -1.96 -25.75 6.70
N GLY A 136 -3.27 -26.01 6.61
CA GLY A 136 -4.16 -25.25 5.74
C GLY A 136 -3.83 -25.42 4.25
N TRP A 137 -3.09 -26.47 3.89
CA TRP A 137 -2.59 -26.74 2.54
C TRP A 137 -3.60 -26.49 1.41
N GLY A 138 -4.82 -27.00 1.57
CA GLY A 138 -5.86 -26.87 0.55
C GLY A 138 -6.28 -25.42 0.31
N TRP A 139 -6.31 -24.58 1.36
CA TRP A 139 -6.61 -23.16 1.23
C TRP A 139 -5.50 -22.41 0.50
N SER A 140 -4.24 -22.69 0.83
CA SER A 140 -3.09 -22.08 0.15
C SER A 140 -3.04 -22.49 -1.33
N LEU A 141 -3.34 -23.76 -1.63
CA LEU A 141 -3.41 -24.25 -3.01
C LEU A 141 -4.53 -23.55 -3.79
N PHE A 142 -5.72 -23.46 -3.21
CA PHE A 142 -6.86 -22.77 -3.82
C PHE A 142 -6.55 -21.29 -4.08
N ALA A 143 -6.00 -20.59 -3.09
CA ALA A 143 -5.60 -19.19 -3.22
C ALA A 143 -4.54 -19.01 -4.31
N GLY A 144 -3.56 -19.92 -4.40
CA GLY A 144 -2.55 -19.90 -5.44
C GLY A 144 -3.14 -20.09 -6.84
N ILE A 145 -4.04 -21.05 -7.02
CA ILE A 145 -4.76 -21.26 -8.29
C ILE A 145 -5.56 -20.02 -8.67
N LEU A 146 -6.30 -19.45 -7.73
CA LEU A 146 -7.10 -18.25 -7.97
C LEU A 146 -6.23 -17.05 -8.38
N ALA A 147 -5.05 -16.89 -7.77
CA ALA A 147 -4.09 -15.85 -8.12
C ALA A 147 -3.53 -16.03 -9.54
N VAL A 148 -3.19 -17.27 -9.95
CA VAL A 148 -2.77 -17.55 -11.34
C VAL A 148 -3.90 -17.23 -12.32
N LEU A 149 -5.12 -17.71 -12.04
CA LEU A 149 -6.28 -17.46 -12.88
C LEU A 149 -6.56 -15.97 -13.02
N LEU A 150 -6.52 -15.23 -11.90
CA LEU A 150 -6.67 -13.77 -11.91
C LEU A 150 -5.63 -13.14 -12.84
N GLY A 151 -4.36 -13.48 -12.67
CA GLY A 151 -3.30 -12.93 -13.51
C GLY A 151 -3.48 -13.24 -15.00
N VAL A 152 -3.85 -14.48 -15.36
CA VAL A 152 -4.14 -14.86 -16.74
C VAL A 152 -5.32 -14.07 -17.31
N VAL A 153 -6.41 -13.92 -16.55
CA VAL A 153 -7.59 -13.14 -16.96
C VAL A 153 -7.22 -11.68 -17.20
N LEU A 154 -6.40 -11.08 -16.34
CA LEU A 154 -5.92 -9.71 -16.52
C LEU A 154 -5.09 -9.54 -17.79
N LEU A 155 -4.28 -10.53 -18.18
CA LEU A 155 -3.52 -10.49 -19.42
C LEU A 155 -4.41 -10.55 -20.67
N ILE A 156 -5.45 -11.39 -20.65
CA ILE A 156 -6.35 -11.59 -21.79
C ILE A 156 -7.31 -10.41 -21.94
N PHE A 157 -7.82 -9.87 -20.83
CA PHE A 157 -8.80 -8.80 -20.81
C PHE A 157 -8.30 -7.59 -20.01
N PRO A 158 -7.32 -6.83 -20.53
CA PRO A 158 -6.69 -5.75 -19.77
C PRO A 158 -7.64 -4.60 -19.46
N GLY A 159 -8.53 -4.23 -20.40
CA GLY A 159 -9.48 -3.12 -20.19
C GLY A 159 -10.46 -3.37 -19.03
N SER A 160 -11.13 -4.53 -19.02
CA SER A 160 -12.01 -4.93 -17.92
C SER A 160 -11.22 -5.29 -16.66
N GLY A 161 -9.98 -5.76 -16.82
CA GLY A 161 -9.06 -6.06 -15.72
C GLY A 161 -8.77 -4.84 -14.86
N ILE A 162 -8.50 -3.67 -15.46
CA ILE A 162 -8.28 -2.42 -14.71
C ILE A 162 -9.51 -2.09 -13.85
N ILE A 163 -10.70 -2.11 -14.46
CA ILE A 163 -11.95 -1.77 -13.77
C ILE A 163 -12.22 -2.76 -12.63
N SER A 164 -12.01 -4.05 -12.87
CA SER A 164 -12.20 -5.11 -11.87
C SER A 164 -11.27 -4.93 -10.68
N LEU A 165 -9.99 -4.59 -10.91
CA LEU A 165 -9.03 -4.32 -9.85
C LEU A 165 -9.43 -3.08 -9.04
N ILE A 166 -9.95 -2.04 -9.69
CA ILE A 166 -10.43 -0.84 -9.00
C ILE A 166 -11.65 -1.13 -8.15
N TRP A 167 -12.57 -1.97 -8.62
CA TRP A 167 -13.70 -2.41 -7.80
C TRP A 167 -13.26 -3.23 -6.60
N LEU A 168 -12.34 -4.17 -6.77
CA LEU A 168 -11.75 -4.93 -5.66
C LEU A 168 -11.08 -4.00 -4.65
N LEU A 169 -10.28 -3.04 -5.14
CA LEU A 169 -9.63 -2.03 -4.30
C LEU A 169 -10.65 -1.13 -3.58
N GLY A 170 -11.74 -0.76 -4.26
CA GLY A 170 -12.80 0.07 -3.71
C GLY A 170 -13.57 -0.63 -2.59
N ILE A 171 -13.97 -1.88 -2.80
CA ILE A 171 -14.60 -2.72 -1.76
C ILE A 171 -13.65 -2.87 -0.58
N TYR A 172 -12.38 -3.21 -0.83
CA TYR A 172 -11.36 -3.33 0.21
C TYR A 172 -11.20 -2.04 1.00
N ALA A 173 -11.12 -0.88 0.32
CA ALA A 173 -10.98 0.43 0.95
C ALA A 173 -12.19 0.79 1.82
N ILE A 174 -13.41 0.45 1.40
CA ILE A 174 -14.62 0.65 2.22
C ILE A 174 -14.56 -0.23 3.47
N LEU A 175 -14.32 -1.53 3.32
CA LEU A 175 -14.25 -2.45 4.44
C LEU A 175 -13.17 -2.02 5.45
N PHE A 176 -11.98 -1.72 4.95
CA PHE A 176 -10.87 -1.24 5.77
C PHE A 176 -11.18 0.11 6.43
N GLY A 177 -11.79 1.04 5.69
CA GLY A 177 -12.19 2.35 6.21
C GLY A 177 -13.21 2.24 7.34
N VAL A 178 -14.22 1.37 7.20
CA VAL A 178 -15.19 1.07 8.26
C VAL A 178 -14.50 0.49 9.49
N LEU A 179 -13.57 -0.46 9.31
CA LEU A 179 -12.79 -1.01 10.41
C LEU A 179 -11.99 0.06 11.15
N LEU A 180 -11.34 0.99 10.43
CA LEU A 180 -10.61 2.10 11.05
C LEU A 180 -11.54 3.07 11.80
N ILE A 181 -12.72 3.37 11.25
CA ILE A 181 -13.71 4.20 11.94
C ILE A 181 -14.11 3.54 13.25
N VAL A 182 -14.43 2.24 13.23
CA VAL A 182 -14.76 1.48 14.45
C VAL A 182 -13.60 1.51 15.45
N LEU A 183 -12.37 1.26 14.99
CA LEU A 183 -11.16 1.30 15.81
C LEU A 183 -10.93 2.68 16.43
N SER A 184 -11.17 3.76 15.69
CA SER A 184 -11.02 5.13 16.20
C SER A 184 -11.94 5.40 17.39
N PHE A 185 -13.18 4.89 17.35
CA PHE A 185 -14.11 5.01 18.47
C PHE A 185 -13.71 4.14 19.65
N GLN A 186 -13.13 2.96 19.41
CA GLN A 186 -12.58 2.13 20.49
C GLN A 186 -11.41 2.82 21.19
N ILE A 187 -10.47 3.40 20.42
CA ILE A 187 -9.33 4.16 20.97
C ILE A 187 -9.86 5.36 21.77
N ARG A 188 -10.86 6.09 21.25
CA ARG A 188 -11.46 7.23 21.97
C ARG A 188 -12.10 6.81 23.30
N LYS A 189 -12.77 5.64 23.35
CA LYS A 189 -13.36 5.12 24.59
C LYS A 189 -12.29 4.81 25.64
N VAL A 190 -11.20 4.15 25.24
CA VAL A 190 -10.08 3.83 26.14
C VAL A 190 -9.38 5.11 26.62
N ALA A 191 -9.13 6.06 25.72
CA ALA A 191 -8.51 7.34 26.07
C ALA A 191 -9.36 8.15 27.06
N LYS A 192 -10.69 8.16 26.90
CA LYS A 192 -11.62 8.79 27.84
C LYS A 192 -11.61 8.11 29.21
N ALA A 193 -11.60 6.78 29.25
CA ALA A 193 -11.53 6.01 30.50
C ALA A 193 -10.22 6.26 31.26
N ALA A 194 -9.13 6.53 30.55
CA ALA A 194 -7.83 6.89 31.12
C ALA A 194 -7.71 8.38 31.53
N GLY A 195 -8.77 9.19 31.39
CA GLY A 195 -8.73 10.63 31.69
C GLY A 195 -7.88 11.46 30.72
N LEU A 196 -7.55 10.89 29.55
CA LEU A 196 -6.72 11.56 28.55
C LEU A 196 -7.56 12.41 27.59
N VAL A 197 -8.87 12.24 27.47
CA VAL A 197 -9.74 13.05 26.60
C VAL A 197 -11.10 13.26 27.23
#